data_AF-A0A820BU44-F1
#
_entry.id   AF-A0A820BU44-F1
#
_cell.length_a   1.000
_cell.length_b   1.000
_cell.length_c   1.000
_cell.angle_alpha   90.00
_cell.angle_beta   90.00
_cell.angle_gamma   90.00
#
_symmetry.space_group_name_H-M   'P 1'
#
loop_
_entity.id
_entity.type
_entity.pdbx_description
1 polymer ?
#
loop_
_entity_poly.entity_id
_entity_poly.type
_entity_poly.pdbx_seq_one_letter_code
_entity_poly.pdbx_strand_id
1 'polypeptide(L)'
;MKYIVGQCFDGASFMRGPSKGIASCISQIVPTASYVHCNGHILNLYLVDVLEAVVHVPNSFGTVKSLYNLIEASLKRHKVFEDLQKEVEIVSIT
;
A
#
# COMPACT_ATOMS: atom_id res chain seq x y z
N MET A 1 4.83 17.97 35.00
CA MET A 1 4.19 17.73 33.69
C MET A 1 4.78 16.44 33.14
N LYS A 2 3.98 15.39 32.97
CA LYS A 2 4.44 14.07 32.48
C LYS A 2 4.28 14.08 30.95
N TYR A 3 5.37 13.96 30.19
CA TYR A 3 5.31 14.03 28.73
C TYR A 3 4.53 12.84 28.16
N ILE A 4 3.55 13.12 27.31
CA ILE A 4 2.79 12.12 26.56
C ILE A 4 3.48 11.91 25.21
N VAL A 5 3.66 10.65 24.81
CA VAL A 5 4.27 10.30 23.53
C VAL A 5 3.19 9.66 22.64
N GLY A 6 2.99 10.21 21.45
CA GLY A 6 2.12 9.60 20.44
C GLY A 6 2.92 8.67 19.53
N GLN A 7 2.41 7.46 19.30
CA GLN A 7 2.99 6.50 18.36
C GLN A 7 2.00 6.26 17.23
N CYS A 8 2.38 6.51 15.98
CA CYS A 8 1.51 6.32 14.81
C CYS A 8 2.06 5.20 13.92
N PHE A 9 1.32 4.08 13.77
CA PHE A 9 1.72 2.97 12.89
C PHE A 9 0.56 2.43 12.05
N ASP A 10 0.88 1.69 10.98
CA ASP A 10 -0.05 1.19 9.96
C ASP A 10 -0.94 0.02 10.40
N GLY A 11 -0.75 -0.54 11.60
CA GLY A 11 -1.59 -1.62 12.11
C GLY A 11 -1.18 -3.02 11.63
N ALA A 12 -0.08 -3.14 10.88
CA ALA A 12 0.53 -4.43 10.59
C ALA A 12 0.80 -5.20 11.89
N SER A 13 0.76 -6.54 11.85
CA SER A 13 0.88 -7.39 13.04
C SER A 13 2.19 -7.15 13.82
N PHE A 14 3.28 -6.85 13.12
CA PHE A 14 4.56 -6.48 13.72
C PHE A 14 4.55 -5.09 14.37
N MET A 15 3.64 -4.20 13.97
CA MET A 15 3.52 -2.85 14.51
C MET A 15 2.55 -2.78 15.69
N ARG A 16 1.36 -3.40 15.56
CA ARG A 16 0.26 -3.36 16.54
C ARG A 16 0.19 -4.58 17.46
N GLY A 17 0.97 -5.63 17.19
CA GLY A 17 0.91 -6.90 17.91
C GLY A 17 0.97 -6.77 19.44
N PRO A 18 0.11 -7.47 20.19
CA PRO A 18 -0.06 -7.24 21.63
C PRO A 18 1.11 -7.74 22.50
N SER A 19 1.95 -8.64 21.99
CA SER A 19 3.05 -9.25 22.74
C SER A 19 4.45 -8.94 22.19
N LYS A 20 4.57 -8.79 20.87
CA LYS A 20 5.84 -8.49 20.16
C LYS A 20 5.73 -7.36 19.14
N GLY A 21 4.60 -6.65 19.14
CA GLY A 21 4.44 -5.50 18.27
C GLY A 21 5.27 -4.32 18.75
N ILE A 22 5.83 -3.54 17.82
CA ILE A 22 6.63 -2.34 18.13
C ILE A 22 5.88 -1.41 19.09
N ALA A 23 4.58 -1.16 18.87
CA ALA A 23 3.78 -0.33 19.77
C ALA A 23 3.77 -0.87 21.20
N SER A 24 3.63 -2.18 21.38
CA SER A 24 3.66 -2.83 22.70
C SER A 24 5.04 -2.73 23.34
N CYS A 25 6.11 -2.98 22.58
CA CYS A 25 7.48 -2.86 23.08
C CYS A 25 7.79 -1.43 23.55
N ILE A 26 7.39 -0.42 22.77
CA ILE A 26 7.61 0.98 23.14
C ILE A 26 6.75 1.36 24.35
N SER A 27 5.50 0.91 24.44
CA SER A 27 4.65 1.17 25.62
C SER A 27 5.18 0.50 26.91
N GLN A 28 5.95 -0.59 26.81
CA GLN A 28 6.65 -1.18 27.96
C GLN A 28 7.82 -0.31 28.46
N ILE A 29 8.55 0.32 27.54
CA ILE A 29 9.70 1.20 27.86
C ILE A 29 9.20 2.59 28.31
N VAL A 30 8.16 3.08 27.64
CA VAL A 30 7.57 4.41 27.86
C VAL A 30 6.08 4.22 28.15
N PRO A 31 5.68 4.07 29.43
CA PRO A 31 4.28 3.87 29.81
C PRO A 31 3.33 5.01 29.44
N THR A 32 3.85 6.20 29.11
CA THR A 32 3.07 7.34 28.62
C THR A 32 2.88 7.34 27.09
N ALA A 33 3.40 6.33 26.40
CA ALA A 33 3.29 6.21 24.96
C ALA A 33 1.95 5.60 24.56
N SER A 34 1.13 6.38 23.85
CA SER A 34 -0.17 5.98 23.34
C SER A 34 -0.09 5.60 21.87
N TYR A 35 -0.68 4.47 21.52
CA TYR A 35 -0.77 4.01 20.14
C TYR A 35 -1.95 4.66 19.42
N VAL A 36 -1.70 5.15 18.21
CA VAL A 36 -2.66 5.68 17.25
C VAL A 36 -2.48 4.91 15.95
N HIS A 37 -3.57 4.39 15.39
CA HIS A 37 -3.53 3.76 14.07
C HIS A 37 -3.50 4.87 13.00
N CYS A 38 -2.59 4.76 12.04
CA CYS A 38 -2.43 5.73 10.97
C CYS A 38 -3.73 5.92 10.16
N ASN A 39 -4.30 7.13 10.25
CA ASN A 39 -5.51 7.50 9.50
C ASN A 39 -5.34 7.36 7.98
N GLY A 40 -4.15 7.61 7.44
CA GLY A 40 -3.87 7.41 6.03
C GLY A 40 -3.95 5.94 5.61
N HIS A 41 -3.49 5.03 6.48
CA HIS A 41 -3.63 3.60 6.25
C HIS A 41 -5.10 3.15 6.37
N ILE A 42 -5.82 3.62 7.39
CA ILE A 42 -7.25 3.35 7.56
C ILE A 42 -8.05 3.82 6.33
N LEU A 43 -7.77 5.03 5.84
CA LEU A 43 -8.43 5.56 4.65
C LEU A 43 -8.13 4.71 3.41
N ASN A 44 -6.88 4.28 3.25
CA ASN A 44 -6.50 3.41 2.13
C ASN A 44 -7.23 2.06 2.20
N LEU A 45 -7.33 1.43 3.38
CA LEU A 45 -8.09 0.20 3.55
C LEU A 45 -9.57 0.40 3.21
N TYR A 46 -10.19 1.46 3.74
CA TYR A 46 -11.58 1.78 3.44
C TYR A 46 -11.81 2.02 1.95
N LEU A 47 -10.89 2.74 1.28
CA LEU A 47 -10.97 2.97 -0.15
C LEU A 47 -10.87 1.66 -0.93
N VAL A 48 -9.93 0.78 -0.57
CA VAL A 48 -9.81 -0.54 -1.19
C VAL A 48 -11.09 -1.35 -1.01
N ASP A 49 -11.63 -1.43 0.21
CA ASP A 49 -12.88 -2.16 0.50
C ASP A 49 -14.06 -1.63 -0.34
N VAL A 50 -14.20 -0.31 -0.46
CA VAL A 50 -15.24 0.32 -1.30
C VAL A 50 -15.03 0.03 -2.77
N LEU A 51 -13.80 0.10 -3.26
CA LEU A 51 -13.48 -0.18 -4.66
C LEU A 51 -13.69 -1.65 -5.02
N GLU A 52 -13.36 -2.58 -4.12
CA GLU A 52 -13.61 -4.01 -4.31
C GLU A 52 -15.11 -4.35 -4.39
N ALA A 53 -15.96 -3.58 -3.69
CA ALA A 53 -17.41 -3.77 -3.74
C ALA A 53 -18.05 -3.34 -5.09
N VAL A 54 -17.38 -2.50 -5.88
CA VAL A 54 -17.88 -2.04 -7.18
C VAL A 54 -17.32 -2.94 -8.29
N VAL A 55 -18.02 -4.01 -8.66
CA VAL A 55 -17.58 -5.08 -9.60
C VAL A 55 -16.79 -4.59 -10.83
N HIS A 56 -17.16 -3.45 -11.42
CA HIS A 56 -16.44 -2.89 -12.56
C HIS A 56 -14.98 -2.52 -12.24
N VAL A 57 -14.71 -2.04 -11.04
CA VAL A 57 -13.39 -1.59 -10.58
C VAL A 57 -12.38 -2.75 -10.52
N PRO A 58 -12.58 -3.86 -9.78
CA PRO A 58 -11.63 -4.97 -9.77
C PRO A 58 -11.52 -5.63 -11.15
N ASN A 59 -12.56 -5.63 -11.98
CA ASN A 59 -12.48 -6.12 -13.35
C ASN A 59 -11.55 -5.26 -14.23
N SER A 60 -11.68 -3.93 -14.14
CA SER A 60 -10.80 -3.00 -14.86
C SER A 60 -9.35 -3.15 -14.40
N PHE A 61 -9.10 -3.15 -13.08
CA PHE A 61 -7.75 -3.37 -12.54
C PHE A 61 -7.20 -4.76 -12.88
N GLY A 62 -8.03 -5.80 -12.88
CA GLY A 62 -7.67 -7.15 -13.29
C GLY A 62 -7.24 -7.23 -14.77
N THR A 63 -7.91 -6.47 -15.64
CA THR A 63 -7.53 -6.36 -17.06
C THR A 63 -6.17 -5.68 -17.22
N VAL A 64 -5.95 -4.54 -16.55
CA VAL A 64 -4.66 -3.84 -16.55
C VAL A 64 -3.54 -4.74 -16.00
N LYS A 65 -3.79 -5.46 -14.89
CA LYS A 65 -2.84 -6.42 -14.31
C LYS A 65 -2.51 -7.56 -15.27
N SER A 66 -3.51 -8.07 -16.00
CA SER A 66 -3.30 -9.13 -16.99
C SER A 66 -2.42 -8.65 -18.15
N LEU A 67 -2.65 -7.42 -18.64
CA LEU A 67 -1.81 -6.80 -19.67
C LEU A 67 -0.38 -6.57 -19.18
N TYR A 68 -0.21 -6.02 -17.97
CA TYR A 68 1.10 -5.84 -17.36
C TYR A 68 1.87 -7.17 -17.27
N ASN A 69 1.23 -8.21 -16.72
CA ASN A 69 1.83 -9.53 -16.61
C ASN A 69 2.21 -10.11 -17.99
N LEU A 70 1.38 -9.90 -19.01
CA LEU A 70 1.68 -10.33 -20.38
C LEU A 70 2.96 -9.66 -20.90
N ILE A 71 3.07 -8.34 -20.75
CA ILE A 71 4.20 -7.53 -21.22
C ILE A 71 5.48 -7.94 -20.46
N GLU A 72 5.44 -7.91 -19.13
CA GLU A 72 6.61 -8.17 -18.26
C GLU A 72 7.09 -9.62 -18.28
N ALA A 73 6.22 -10.58 -18.62
CA ALA A 73 6.62 -11.99 -18.72
C ALA A 73 7.64 -12.28 -19.84
N SER A 74 8.01 -11.30 -20.68
CA SER A 74 9.09 -11.46 -21.65
C SER A 74 9.80 -10.15 -21.95
N LEU A 75 11.13 -10.14 -21.80
CA LEU A 75 11.97 -9.01 -22.20
C LEU A 75 11.77 -8.58 -23.65
N LYS A 76 11.42 -9.52 -24.56
CA LYS A 76 11.11 -9.19 -25.96
C LYS A 76 9.82 -8.37 -26.08
N ARG A 77 8.77 -8.76 -25.34
CA ARG A 77 7.48 -8.03 -25.34
C ARG A 77 7.59 -6.70 -24.61
N HIS A 78 8.34 -6.66 -23.51
CA HIS A 78 8.67 -5.42 -22.82
C HIS A 78 9.41 -4.44 -23.76
N LYS A 79 10.42 -4.90 -24.50
CA LYS A 79 11.12 -4.07 -25.49
C LYS A 79 10.17 -3.50 -26.55
N VAL A 80 9.31 -4.34 -27.12
CA VAL A 80 8.29 -3.90 -28.09
C VAL A 80 7.37 -2.84 -27.49
N PHE A 81 6.95 -3.02 -26.24
CA PHE A 81 6.11 -2.05 -25.54
C PHE A 81 6.84 -0.70 -25.34
N GLU A 82 8.09 -0.70 -24.89
CA GLU A 82 8.91 0.52 -24.76
C GLU A 82 9.08 1.27 -26.09
N ASP A 83 9.27 0.53 -27.19
CA ASP A 83 9.47 1.11 -28.51
C ASP A 83 8.17 1.76 -28.99
N LEU A 84 7.02 1.10 -28.81
CA LEU A 84 5.69 1.67 -29.07
C LEU A 84 5.39 2.90 -28.21
N GLN A 85 5.77 2.91 -26.92
CA GLN A 85 5.56 4.08 -26.06
C GLN A 85 6.28 5.33 -26.58
N LYS A 86 7.49 5.16 -27.15
CA LYS A 86 8.25 6.25 -27.76
C LYS A 86 7.61 6.76 -29.05
N GLU A 87 7.05 5.87 -29.87
CA GLU A 87 6.37 6.24 -31.12
C GLU A 87 5.10 7.07 -30.88
N VAL A 88 4.38 6.81 -29.78
CA VAL A 88 3.11 7.48 -29.45
C VAL A 88 3.33 8.74 -28.58
N GLU A 89 4.58 9.15 -28.32
CA GLU A 89 4.94 10.25 -27.40
C GLU A 89 4.28 10.13 -26.00
N ILE A 90 3.95 8.92 -25.56
CA ILE A 90 3.39 8.70 -24.23
C ILE A 90 4.55 8.75 -23.25
N VAL A 91 4.63 9.86 -22.51
CA VAL A 91 5.56 9.98 -21.38
C VAL A 91 5.26 8.88 -20.38
N SER A 92 6.28 8.12 -20.00
CA SER A 92 6.15 7.13 -18.94
C SER A 92 5.68 7.84 -17.67
N ILE A 93 4.53 7.43 -17.13
CA ILE A 93 3.89 8.04 -15.95
C ILE A 93 4.47 7.50 -14.64
N THR A 94 5.64 6.87 -14.72
CA THR A 94 6.38 6.25 -13.61
C THR A 94 7.58 7.09 -13.24
#